data_AF-A0A2W0BWQ1-F1
#
_entry.id   AF-A0A2W0BWQ1-F1
#
_cell.length_a   1.000
_cell.length_b   1.000
_cell.length_c   1.000
_cell.angle_alpha   90.00
_cell.angle_beta   90.00
_cell.angle_gamma   90.00
#
_symmetry.space_group_name_H-M   'P 1'
#
loop_
_entity.id
_entity.type
_entity.pdbx_description
1 polymer ?
#
loop_
_entity_poly.entity_id
_entity_poly.type
_entity_poly.pdbx_seq_one_letter_code
_entity_poly.pdbx_strand_id
1 'polypeptide(L)'
;MKISHLAIIAITVLFWSCSKRAPASFEKPVIRQSNADSQPAASIPINSSPATASEVNAALHRIFADSVHASCQEHSFTTGDFNGDGSPDLAALVLPNYSKLKIVNDPLANWTIQDARQAFVAPADQRVVFLPPKPKPQSTHSKELLLAIVHGYGPNGWRDPNAQQAYLVRHPGTGPIETRRAPQHVEGAPVSLAHSQIIFEPTRVGFLFWTGSQYAWRAAPHMPVETAESIPPP
;
A
#
# COMPACT_ATOMS: atom_id res chain seq x y z
N MET A 1 -51.12 -40.91 -43.97
CA MET A 1 -49.72 -40.59 -44.28
C MET A 1 -49.67 -39.63 -45.46
N LYS A 2 -49.60 -38.33 -45.19
CA LYS A 2 -48.94 -37.24 -45.96
C LYS A 2 -49.32 -35.92 -45.30
N ILE A 3 -48.28 -35.13 -45.05
CA ILE A 3 -48.18 -34.10 -44.03
C ILE A 3 -48.60 -32.75 -44.61
N SER A 4 -49.30 -31.98 -43.80
CA SER A 4 -49.66 -30.58 -43.99
C SER A 4 -48.43 -29.69 -44.23
N HIS A 5 -48.44 -28.86 -45.27
CA HIS A 5 -47.57 -27.69 -45.34
C HIS A 5 -48.42 -26.43 -45.38
N LEU A 6 -48.59 -25.87 -44.18
CA LEU A 6 -49.14 -24.55 -43.94
C LEU A 6 -48.07 -23.51 -44.31
N ALA A 7 -48.49 -22.51 -45.07
CA ALA A 7 -47.69 -21.38 -45.51
C ALA A 7 -47.11 -20.58 -44.33
N ILE A 8 -45.82 -20.23 -44.39
CA ILE A 8 -45.24 -19.20 -43.54
C ILE A 8 -44.90 -18.02 -44.44
N ILE A 9 -45.70 -16.97 -44.30
CA ILE A 9 -45.54 -15.65 -44.90
C ILE A 9 -44.35 -14.98 -44.20
N ALA A 10 -43.33 -14.60 -44.99
CA ALA A 10 -42.22 -13.78 -44.52
C ALA A 10 -42.71 -12.33 -44.30
N ILE A 11 -43.07 -12.00 -43.06
CA ILE A 11 -43.40 -10.63 -42.66
C ILE A 11 -42.08 -9.92 -42.33
N THR A 12 -41.60 -9.13 -43.29
CA THR A 12 -40.53 -8.16 -43.10
C THR A 12 -41.11 -6.90 -42.45
N VAL A 13 -41.03 -6.82 -41.12
CA VAL A 13 -41.35 -5.57 -40.39
C VAL A 13 -40.13 -4.66 -40.44
N LEU A 14 -40.15 -3.72 -41.39
CA LEU A 14 -39.28 -2.54 -41.39
C LEU A 14 -39.72 -1.63 -40.23
N PHE A 15 -39.09 -1.78 -39.07
CA PHE A 15 -39.16 -0.77 -38.02
C PHE A 15 -38.35 0.46 -38.46
N TRP A 16 -39.03 1.40 -39.10
CA TRP A 16 -38.62 2.80 -39.14
C TRP A 16 -38.71 3.37 -37.71
N SER A 17 -37.62 3.20 -36.97
CA SER A 17 -37.37 4.01 -35.77
C SER A 17 -36.55 5.22 -36.19
N CYS A 18 -37.18 6.40 -36.16
CA CYS A 18 -36.52 7.68 -36.25
C CYS A 18 -35.57 7.85 -35.05
N SER A 19 -34.35 7.36 -35.19
CA SER A 19 -33.25 7.75 -34.32
C SER A 19 -32.97 9.23 -34.56
N LYS A 20 -33.56 10.10 -33.73
CA LYS A 20 -33.02 11.44 -33.50
C LYS A 20 -31.62 11.23 -32.93
N ARG A 21 -30.59 11.23 -33.78
CA ARG A 21 -29.21 11.37 -33.34
C ARG A 21 -29.15 12.68 -32.57
N ALA A 22 -28.85 12.60 -31.27
CA ALA A 22 -28.35 13.76 -30.56
C ALA A 22 -27.16 14.30 -31.38
N PRO A 23 -27.08 15.61 -31.65
CA PRO A 23 -25.91 16.16 -32.32
C PRO A 23 -24.69 15.82 -31.45
N ALA A 24 -23.67 15.23 -32.07
CA ALA A 24 -22.37 15.07 -31.44
C ALA A 24 -21.94 16.46 -30.95
N SER A 25 -21.86 16.63 -29.63
CA SER A 25 -21.30 17.84 -29.06
C SER A 25 -19.82 17.82 -29.41
N PHE A 26 -19.43 18.61 -30.42
CA PHE A 26 -18.03 18.94 -30.63
C PHE A 26 -17.53 19.64 -29.36
N GLU A 27 -16.57 19.02 -28.69
CA GLU A 27 -15.80 19.68 -27.64
C GLU A 27 -15.11 20.89 -28.29
N LYS A 28 -15.48 22.09 -27.83
CA LYS A 28 -14.80 23.32 -28.27
C LYS A 28 -13.36 23.24 -27.77
N PRO A 29 -12.36 23.60 -28.60
CA PRO A 29 -10.98 23.62 -28.15
C PRO A 29 -10.87 24.53 -26.93
N VAL A 30 -10.31 24.00 -25.84
CA VAL A 30 -9.98 24.79 -24.66
C VAL A 30 -9.01 25.88 -25.10
N ILE A 31 -9.47 27.12 -25.09
CA ILE A 31 -8.57 28.28 -25.20
C ILE A 31 -7.72 28.26 -23.93
N ARG A 32 -6.41 28.03 -24.09
CA ARG A 32 -5.44 28.23 -23.01
C ARG A 32 -5.54 29.68 -22.54
N GLN A 33 -6.10 29.89 -21.35
CA GLN A 33 -5.86 31.11 -20.61
C GLN A 33 -4.41 31.08 -20.11
N SER A 34 -3.53 31.69 -20.90
CA SER A 34 -2.29 32.25 -20.38
C SER A 34 -2.67 33.50 -19.60
N ASN A 35 -2.56 33.46 -18.29
CA ASN A 35 -1.59 34.29 -17.59
C ASN A 35 -1.44 33.79 -16.15
N ALA A 36 -0.17 33.67 -15.77
CA ALA A 36 0.29 33.41 -14.43
C ALA A 36 -0.18 34.52 -13.48
N ASP A 37 -0.86 34.11 -12.42
CA ASP A 37 -0.37 34.44 -11.10
C ASP A 37 -0.19 33.11 -10.37
N SER A 38 1.08 32.79 -10.10
CA SER A 38 1.47 31.71 -9.21
C SER A 38 0.99 32.09 -7.81
N GLN A 39 -0.28 31.85 -7.53
CA GLN A 39 -0.77 31.81 -6.16
C GLN A 39 0.07 30.72 -5.48
N PRO A 40 0.84 31.03 -4.41
CA PRO A 40 1.57 30.02 -3.69
C PRO A 40 0.58 28.91 -3.35
N ALA A 41 0.88 27.67 -3.72
CA ALA A 41 0.16 26.52 -3.21
C ALA A 41 0.16 26.69 -1.70
N ALA A 42 -1.01 26.99 -1.13
CA ALA A 42 -1.16 27.07 0.31
C ALA A 42 -0.75 25.70 0.81
N SER A 43 0.41 25.64 1.48
CA SER A 43 0.90 24.43 2.11
C SER A 43 -0.15 24.01 3.11
N ILE A 44 -0.98 23.02 2.76
CA ILE A 44 -1.88 22.40 3.70
C ILE A 44 -0.98 21.91 4.83
N PRO A 45 -1.23 22.32 6.09
CA PRO A 45 -0.38 21.92 7.19
C PRO A 45 -0.42 20.40 7.29
N ILE A 46 0.71 19.76 7.02
CA ILE A 46 0.92 18.34 7.31
C ILE A 46 0.75 18.23 8.83
N ASN A 47 -0.21 17.42 9.28
CA ASN A 47 -0.42 17.20 10.69
C ASN A 47 0.83 16.51 11.30
N SER A 48 1.72 17.32 11.87
CA SER A 48 3.06 16.92 12.32
C SER A 48 3.09 16.42 13.76
N SER A 49 1.93 16.29 14.42
CA SER A 49 1.86 15.76 15.77
C SER A 49 2.29 14.28 15.80
N PRO A 50 3.13 13.87 16.77
CA PRO A 50 3.49 12.47 16.97
C PRO A 50 2.24 11.59 17.08
N ALA A 51 2.29 10.40 16.48
CA ALA A 51 1.21 9.44 16.58
C ALA A 51 1.02 8.97 18.02
N THR A 52 -0.21 8.99 18.51
CA THR A 52 -0.57 8.43 19.82
C THR A 52 -1.11 7.01 19.67
N ALA A 53 -0.98 6.18 20.71
CA ALA A 53 -1.54 4.82 20.71
C ALA A 53 -3.06 4.80 20.45
N SER A 54 -3.80 5.82 20.91
CA SER A 54 -5.24 5.92 20.68
C SER A 54 -5.57 6.18 19.21
N GLU A 55 -4.82 7.05 18.53
CA GLU A 55 -5.02 7.29 17.10
C GLU A 55 -4.65 6.04 16.27
N VAL A 56 -3.57 5.36 16.63
CA VAL A 56 -3.15 4.10 15.99
C VAL A 56 -4.24 3.04 16.13
N ASN A 57 -4.77 2.85 17.35
CA ASN A 57 -5.88 1.91 17.57
C ASN A 57 -7.15 2.30 16.78
N ALA A 58 -7.45 3.59 16.67
CA ALA A 58 -8.58 4.06 15.86
C ALA A 58 -8.37 3.78 14.36
N ALA A 59 -7.17 4.00 13.83
CA ALA A 59 -6.82 3.70 12.44
C ALA A 59 -6.87 2.19 12.17
N LEU A 60 -6.33 1.36 13.07
CA LEU A 60 -6.43 -0.09 12.98
C LEU A 60 -7.89 -0.55 13.01
N HIS A 61 -8.71 -0.02 13.92
CA HIS A 61 -10.13 -0.37 13.98
C HIS A 61 -10.90 0.06 12.72
N ARG A 62 -10.58 1.22 12.14
CA ARG A 62 -11.19 1.69 10.89
C ARG A 62 -10.96 0.72 9.72
N ILE A 63 -9.78 0.11 9.64
CA ILE A 63 -9.40 -0.78 8.54
C ILE A 63 -9.76 -2.23 8.82
N PHE A 64 -9.42 -2.71 10.01
CA PHE A 64 -9.46 -4.12 10.39
C PHE A 64 -10.61 -4.46 11.36
N ALA A 65 -11.44 -3.48 11.75
CA ALA A 65 -12.40 -3.63 12.84
C ALA A 65 -11.70 -4.23 14.07
N ASP A 66 -12.27 -5.26 14.72
CA ASP A 66 -11.61 -5.98 15.82
C ASP A 66 -10.90 -7.27 15.37
N SER A 67 -10.64 -7.43 14.07
CA SER A 67 -10.00 -8.65 13.54
C SER A 67 -8.52 -8.72 13.88
N VAL A 68 -7.89 -7.59 14.21
CA VAL A 68 -6.52 -7.50 14.75
C VAL A 68 -6.50 -6.54 15.94
N HIS A 69 -5.44 -6.61 16.73
CA HIS A 69 -5.17 -5.63 17.79
C HIS A 69 -3.68 -5.26 17.79
N ALA A 70 -3.38 -4.03 18.19
CA ALA A 70 -2.00 -3.58 18.34
C ALA A 70 -1.25 -4.43 19.36
N SER A 71 0.02 -4.69 19.07
CA SER A 71 0.96 -5.30 20.00
C SER A 71 1.23 -4.37 21.18
N CYS A 72 1.27 -4.93 22.39
CA CYS A 72 1.62 -4.20 23.61
C CYS A 72 3.14 -3.98 23.78
N GLN A 73 3.95 -4.33 22.78
CA GLN A 73 5.40 -4.09 22.80
C GLN A 73 5.71 -2.59 22.75
N GLU A 74 6.82 -2.19 23.37
CA GLU A 74 7.36 -0.84 23.21
C GLU A 74 7.73 -0.59 21.74
N HIS A 75 7.51 0.64 21.29
CA HIS A 75 7.73 1.05 19.89
C HIS A 75 7.07 0.08 18.88
N SER A 76 5.84 -0.37 19.18
CA SER A 76 5.07 -1.26 18.32
C SER A 76 4.50 -0.57 17.08
N PHE A 77 4.67 0.73 16.92
CA PHE A 77 4.23 1.45 15.72
C PHE A 77 5.19 2.58 15.34
N THR A 78 5.17 2.94 14.07
CA THR A 78 5.90 4.07 13.51
C THR A 78 5.15 4.64 12.30
N THR A 79 5.50 5.85 11.88
CA THR A 79 4.86 6.54 10.77
C THR A 79 5.89 7.14 9.84
N GLY A 80 5.66 7.07 8.54
CA GLY A 80 6.56 7.59 7.52
C GLY A 80 5.96 7.42 6.13
N ASP A 81 6.55 8.04 5.12
CA ASP A 81 6.16 7.86 3.72
C ASP A 81 6.82 6.59 3.16
N PHE A 82 6.23 5.42 3.42
CA PHE A 82 6.84 4.13 3.09
C PHE A 82 6.63 3.75 1.62
N ASN A 83 5.60 4.29 0.98
CA ASN A 83 5.29 4.03 -0.43
C ASN A 83 5.83 5.11 -1.39
N GLY A 84 6.30 6.25 -0.87
CA GLY A 84 6.91 7.35 -1.62
C GLY A 84 5.91 8.30 -2.29
N ASP A 85 4.65 8.34 -1.84
CA ASP A 85 3.60 9.18 -2.44
C ASP A 85 3.46 10.57 -1.80
N GLY A 86 4.26 10.86 -0.77
CA GLY A 86 4.26 12.12 -0.02
C GLY A 86 3.21 12.21 1.08
N SER A 87 2.32 11.22 1.21
CA SER A 87 1.36 11.10 2.30
C SER A 87 1.95 10.21 3.40
N PRO A 88 1.96 10.63 4.68
CA PRO A 88 2.47 9.79 5.75
C PRO A 88 1.64 8.52 5.94
N ASP A 89 2.30 7.36 5.96
CA ASP A 89 1.72 6.05 6.24
C ASP A 89 1.83 5.70 7.74
N LEU A 90 1.11 4.64 8.14
CA LEU A 90 1.21 4.01 9.46
C LEU A 90 1.72 2.57 9.31
N ALA A 91 2.67 2.18 10.14
CA ALA A 91 3.09 0.79 10.34
C ALA A 91 2.94 0.43 11.82
N ALA A 92 2.28 -0.69 12.12
CA ALA A 92 2.05 -1.14 13.49
C ALA A 92 2.15 -2.67 13.60
N LEU A 93 2.85 -3.16 14.60
CA LEU A 93 2.87 -4.56 14.98
C LEU A 93 1.51 -4.95 15.54
N VAL A 94 0.91 -6.01 15.00
CA VAL A 94 -0.42 -6.47 15.36
C VAL A 94 -0.47 -7.99 15.53
N LEU A 95 -1.45 -8.44 16.31
CA LEU A 95 -1.81 -9.85 16.43
C LEU A 95 -3.24 -10.07 15.90
N PRO A 96 -3.48 -11.09 15.07
CA PRO A 96 -4.82 -11.45 14.64
C PRO A 96 -5.68 -11.93 15.82
N ASN A 97 -6.92 -11.48 15.89
CA ASN A 97 -7.88 -11.96 16.86
C ASN A 97 -8.32 -13.39 16.51
N TYR A 98 -8.07 -14.33 17.43
CA TYR A 98 -8.39 -15.75 17.24
C TYR A 98 -9.83 -15.99 16.81
N SER A 99 -10.80 -15.33 17.45
CA SER A 99 -12.22 -15.52 17.17
C SER A 99 -12.66 -14.92 15.82
N LYS A 100 -11.80 -14.13 15.16
CA LYS A 100 -12.07 -13.48 13.87
C LYS A 100 -11.10 -13.90 12.77
N LEU A 101 -10.33 -14.99 12.95
CA LEU A 101 -9.35 -15.46 11.95
C LEU A 101 -9.94 -15.70 10.55
N LYS A 102 -11.21 -16.12 10.47
CA LYS A 102 -11.88 -16.29 9.18
C LYS A 102 -12.01 -14.96 8.42
N ILE A 103 -12.28 -13.87 9.14
CA ILE A 103 -12.37 -12.51 8.57
C ILE A 103 -10.97 -12.03 8.19
N VAL A 104 -9.97 -12.24 9.06
CA VAL A 104 -8.56 -11.87 8.78
C VAL A 104 -8.09 -12.50 7.46
N ASN A 105 -8.42 -13.77 7.25
CA ASN A 105 -8.02 -14.56 6.09
C ASN A 105 -9.05 -14.56 4.95
N ASP A 106 -10.07 -13.70 4.98
CA ASP A 106 -11.05 -13.63 3.91
C ASP A 106 -10.40 -13.05 2.65
N PRO A 107 -10.42 -13.74 1.49
CA PRO A 107 -9.86 -13.21 0.25
C PRO A 107 -10.54 -11.93 -0.26
N LEU A 108 -11.72 -11.58 0.27
CA LEU A 108 -12.45 -10.36 -0.03
C LEU A 108 -12.28 -9.28 1.05
N ALA A 109 -11.40 -9.48 2.03
CA ALA A 109 -11.10 -8.45 3.02
C ALA A 109 -10.53 -7.18 2.35
N ASN A 110 -10.69 -6.04 3.02
CA ASN A 110 -10.20 -4.74 2.54
C ASN A 110 -8.67 -4.60 2.63
N TRP A 111 -7.95 -5.64 3.03
CA TRP A 111 -6.50 -5.67 3.17
C TRP A 111 -5.91 -6.87 2.44
N THR A 112 -4.62 -6.77 2.10
CA THR A 112 -3.87 -7.89 1.51
C THR A 112 -2.90 -8.50 2.52
N ILE A 113 -2.93 -9.82 2.68
CA ILE A 113 -1.89 -10.54 3.44
C ILE A 113 -0.67 -10.79 2.54
N GLN A 114 0.52 -10.42 3.01
CA GLN A 114 1.78 -10.55 2.29
C GLN A 114 2.84 -11.29 3.12
N ASP A 115 3.82 -11.87 2.44
CA ASP A 115 5.06 -12.35 3.07
C ASP A 115 6.25 -11.61 2.45
N ALA A 116 6.85 -10.71 3.24
CA ALA A 116 7.94 -9.86 2.78
C ALA A 116 9.21 -10.64 2.42
N ARG A 117 9.34 -11.89 2.87
CA ARG A 117 10.46 -12.79 2.56
C ARG A 117 10.35 -13.41 1.18
N GLN A 118 9.12 -13.47 0.65
CA GLN A 118 8.80 -14.06 -0.64
C GLN A 118 8.54 -12.98 -1.69
N ALA A 119 8.85 -11.72 -1.36
CA ALA A 119 8.53 -10.61 -2.22
C ALA A 119 9.41 -10.58 -3.47
N PHE A 120 8.77 -10.36 -4.62
CA PHE A 120 9.50 -10.21 -5.86
C PHE A 120 10.15 -8.83 -5.90
N VAL A 121 11.47 -8.82 -6.08
CA VAL A 121 12.28 -7.62 -6.26
C VAL A 121 12.97 -7.79 -7.61
N ALA A 122 12.71 -6.85 -8.52
CA ALA A 122 13.25 -6.94 -9.88
C ALA A 122 14.78 -6.83 -9.86
N PRO A 123 15.53 -7.64 -10.63
CA PRO A 123 16.97 -7.48 -10.73
C PRO A 123 17.35 -6.10 -11.29
N ALA A 124 18.34 -5.44 -10.69
CA ALA A 124 18.74 -4.08 -11.06
C ALA A 124 19.40 -3.97 -12.46
N ASP A 125 19.94 -5.07 -12.97
CA ASP A 125 20.67 -5.16 -14.23
C ASP A 125 19.77 -5.49 -15.44
N GLN A 126 18.47 -5.71 -15.23
CA GLN A 126 17.55 -6.15 -16.28
C GLN A 126 16.61 -5.03 -16.74
N ARG A 127 16.63 -4.76 -18.04
CA ARG A 127 15.69 -3.82 -18.69
C ARG A 127 14.28 -4.39 -18.86
N VAL A 128 14.17 -5.71 -19.01
CA VAL A 128 12.90 -6.42 -19.19
C VAL A 128 12.90 -7.58 -18.20
N VAL A 129 11.87 -7.62 -17.37
CA VAL A 129 11.72 -8.62 -16.31
C VAL A 129 10.41 -9.35 -16.51
N PHE A 130 10.47 -10.67 -16.61
CA PHE A 130 9.26 -11.50 -16.57
C PHE A 130 8.82 -11.64 -15.13
N LEU A 131 7.61 -11.18 -14.83
CA LEU A 131 7.06 -11.30 -13.48
C LEU A 131 6.84 -12.78 -13.15
N PRO A 132 7.17 -13.21 -11.92
CA PRO A 132 6.85 -14.56 -11.48
C PRO A 132 5.32 -14.76 -11.50
N PRO A 133 4.86 -16.02 -11.56
CA PRO A 133 3.44 -16.33 -11.36
C PRO A 133 2.94 -15.70 -10.07
N LYS A 134 1.68 -15.24 -10.08
CA LYS A 134 1.07 -14.67 -8.87
C LYS A 134 1.17 -15.69 -7.72
N PRO A 135 1.69 -15.29 -6.55
CA PRO A 135 1.78 -16.19 -5.42
C PRO A 135 0.38 -16.64 -4.99
N LYS A 136 0.30 -17.81 -4.35
CA LYS A 136 -0.94 -18.27 -3.75
C LYS A 136 -1.40 -17.26 -2.69
N PRO A 137 -2.72 -17.06 -2.51
CA PRO A 137 -3.25 -16.27 -1.41
C PRO A 137 -2.60 -16.68 -0.09
N GLN A 138 -2.13 -15.68 0.65
CA GLN A 138 -1.50 -15.89 1.95
C GLN A 138 -2.57 -15.94 3.04
N SER A 139 -2.30 -16.70 4.09
CA SER A 139 -3.10 -16.71 5.32
C SER A 139 -2.21 -16.59 6.55
N THR A 140 -2.83 -16.28 7.68
CA THR A 140 -2.19 -16.12 8.98
C THR A 140 -2.93 -16.91 10.06
N HIS A 141 -2.26 -17.13 11.18
CA HIS A 141 -2.86 -17.68 12.40
C HIS A 141 -2.82 -16.68 13.57
N SER A 142 -3.56 -16.94 14.65
CA SER A 142 -3.81 -15.95 15.72
C SER A 142 -2.59 -15.56 16.55
N LYS A 143 -1.57 -16.41 16.63
CA LYS A 143 -0.34 -16.15 17.38
C LYS A 143 0.77 -15.54 16.53
N GLU A 144 0.45 -15.17 15.30
CA GLU A 144 1.41 -14.63 14.38
C GLU A 144 1.53 -13.13 14.58
N LEU A 145 2.72 -12.66 14.95
CA LEU A 145 3.00 -11.23 14.93
C LEU A 145 3.13 -10.80 13.47
N LEU A 146 2.30 -9.84 13.08
CA LEU A 146 2.30 -9.26 11.74
C LEU A 146 2.58 -7.77 11.84
N LEU A 147 2.97 -7.19 10.71
CA LEU A 147 3.05 -5.76 10.55
C LEU A 147 1.83 -5.29 9.74
N ALA A 148 0.90 -4.60 10.40
CA ALA A 148 -0.15 -3.87 9.74
C ALA A 148 0.44 -2.59 9.13
N ILE A 149 0.18 -2.35 7.85
CA ILE A 149 0.61 -1.13 7.17
C ILE A 149 -0.62 -0.51 6.51
N VAL A 150 -0.84 0.78 6.76
CA VAL A 150 -1.93 1.58 6.16
C VAL A 150 -1.29 2.71 5.39
N HIS A 151 -1.45 2.70 4.07
CA HIS A 151 -0.98 3.80 3.24
C HIS A 151 -1.83 5.05 3.48
N GLY A 152 -1.18 6.21 3.54
CA GLY A 152 -1.81 7.49 3.75
C GLY A 152 -2.66 7.96 2.58
N TYR A 153 -3.47 8.99 2.81
CA TYR A 153 -4.21 9.67 1.77
C TYR A 153 -4.12 11.19 1.94
N GLY A 154 -3.42 11.83 1.01
CA GLY A 154 -3.26 13.28 0.98
C GLY A 154 -2.54 13.82 2.22
N PRO A 155 -2.72 15.11 2.55
CA PRO A 155 -1.93 15.79 3.58
C PRO A 155 -2.17 15.27 5.01
N ASN A 156 -3.30 14.60 5.24
CA ASN A 156 -3.63 13.98 6.52
C ASN A 156 -3.06 12.55 6.66
N GLY A 157 -2.50 11.98 5.58
CA GLY A 157 -1.87 10.67 5.59
C GLY A 157 -2.80 9.58 6.11
N TRP A 158 -2.26 8.68 6.92
CA TRP A 158 -2.98 7.56 7.54
C TRP A 158 -4.12 7.98 8.48
N ARG A 159 -4.14 9.25 8.93
CA ARG A 159 -5.23 9.79 9.75
C ARG A 159 -6.47 10.12 8.91
N ASP A 160 -6.34 10.22 7.59
CA ASP A 160 -7.46 10.48 6.72
C ASP A 160 -8.43 9.28 6.69
N PRO A 161 -9.75 9.49 6.79
CA PRO A 161 -10.71 8.39 6.70
C PRO A 161 -10.67 7.66 5.35
N ASN A 162 -10.18 8.29 4.28
CA ASN A 162 -10.04 7.70 2.95
C ASN A 162 -8.75 6.86 2.78
N ALA A 163 -7.84 6.88 3.75
CA ALA A 163 -6.64 6.05 3.77
C ALA A 163 -7.01 4.57 4.01
N GLN A 164 -7.48 3.87 2.97
CA GLN A 164 -8.05 2.51 3.07
C GLN A 164 -7.13 1.41 2.55
N GLN A 165 -6.07 1.75 1.81
CA GLN A 165 -5.15 0.76 1.27
C GLN A 165 -4.29 0.18 2.40
N ALA A 166 -4.46 -1.10 2.69
CA ALA A 166 -3.84 -1.72 3.86
C ALA A 166 -3.30 -3.13 3.60
N TYR A 167 -2.29 -3.48 4.41
CA TYR A 167 -1.54 -4.72 4.31
C TYR A 167 -1.36 -5.35 5.69
N LEU A 168 -1.38 -6.68 5.73
CA LEU A 168 -0.89 -7.47 6.85
C LEU A 168 0.34 -8.23 6.38
N VAL A 169 1.51 -7.78 6.81
CA VAL A 169 2.79 -8.23 6.28
C VAL A 169 3.47 -9.14 7.29
N ARG A 170 3.74 -10.38 6.88
CA ARG A 170 4.67 -11.27 7.59
C ARG A 170 6.09 -10.87 7.26
N HIS A 171 6.93 -10.71 8.28
CA HIS A 171 8.35 -10.42 8.10
C HIS A 171 9.22 -11.18 9.11
N PRO A 172 10.54 -11.29 8.86
CA PRO A 172 11.42 -12.09 9.70
C PRO A 172 11.56 -11.67 11.16
N GLY A 173 11.38 -10.40 11.49
CA GLY A 173 11.59 -10.00 12.87
C GLY A 173 10.31 -9.74 13.65
N THR A 174 10.52 -9.35 14.89
CA THR A 174 9.53 -9.46 15.97
C THR A 174 9.71 -8.36 17.03
N GLY A 175 10.63 -7.44 16.78
CA GLY A 175 11.06 -6.40 17.70
C GLY A 175 10.41 -5.04 17.42
N PRO A 176 10.83 -4.01 18.18
CA PRO A 176 10.40 -2.63 17.92
C PRO A 176 10.68 -2.22 16.48
N ILE A 177 9.90 -1.27 15.96
CA ILE A 177 10.05 -0.78 14.60
C ILE A 177 10.30 0.73 14.58
N GLU A 178 11.10 1.17 13.62
CA GLU A 178 11.51 2.56 13.47
C GLU A 178 11.40 3.01 12.01
N THR A 179 10.97 4.24 11.81
CA THR A 179 11.06 4.87 10.49
C THR A 179 12.47 5.38 10.26
N ARG A 180 13.07 5.04 9.12
CA ARG A 180 14.37 5.57 8.68
C ARG A 180 14.32 6.01 7.23
N ARG A 181 15.28 6.84 6.80
CA ARG A 181 15.48 7.08 5.36
C ARG A 181 15.94 5.80 4.70
N ALA A 182 15.48 5.55 3.47
CA ALA A 182 15.99 4.46 2.69
C ALA A 182 17.50 4.60 2.43
N PRO A 183 18.27 3.51 2.42
CA PRO A 183 19.65 3.55 1.96
C PRO A 183 19.73 4.05 0.51
N GLN A 184 20.79 4.77 0.15
CA GLN A 184 20.97 5.34 -1.19
C GLN A 184 21.07 4.28 -2.28
N HIS A 185 21.67 3.13 -1.96
CA HIS A 185 21.81 2.03 -2.89
C HIS A 185 21.30 0.74 -2.28
N VAL A 186 20.41 0.13 -3.03
CA VAL A 186 19.61 -0.97 -2.56
C VAL A 186 19.38 -1.87 -3.77
N GLU A 187 20.15 -2.95 -3.86
CA GLU A 187 20.16 -3.81 -5.03
C GLU A 187 18.75 -4.33 -5.38
N GLY A 188 18.37 -4.14 -6.64
CA GLY A 188 17.07 -4.51 -7.20
C GLY A 188 15.86 -3.71 -6.71
N ALA A 189 16.03 -2.76 -5.78
CA ALA A 189 14.92 -1.94 -5.33
C ALA A 189 14.46 -0.95 -6.42
N PRO A 190 13.17 -0.59 -6.43
CA PRO A 190 12.67 0.42 -7.36
C PRO A 190 13.31 1.78 -7.06
N VAL A 191 13.46 2.60 -8.10
CA VAL A 191 14.01 3.97 -8.00
C VAL A 191 13.19 4.83 -7.03
N SER A 192 11.88 4.58 -6.90
CA SER A 192 11.01 5.27 -5.95
C SER A 192 11.48 5.14 -4.50
N LEU A 193 12.20 4.07 -4.15
CA LEU A 193 12.71 3.85 -2.80
C LEU A 193 13.63 4.99 -2.35
N ALA A 194 14.36 5.64 -3.25
CA ALA A 194 15.23 6.77 -2.91
C ALA A 194 14.47 7.98 -2.33
N HIS A 195 13.17 8.07 -2.60
CA HIS A 195 12.27 9.11 -2.10
C HIS A 195 11.38 8.63 -0.95
N SER A 196 11.34 7.33 -0.69
CA SER A 196 10.57 6.73 0.40
C SER A 196 11.37 6.63 1.70
N GLN A 197 10.65 6.39 2.78
CA GLN A 197 11.17 5.93 4.06
C GLN A 197 11.03 4.41 4.17
N ILE A 198 11.78 3.81 5.09
CA ILE A 198 11.76 2.37 5.37
C ILE A 198 11.27 2.10 6.78
N ILE A 199 10.75 0.90 6.98
CA ILE A 199 10.42 0.38 8.31
C ILE A 199 11.59 -0.48 8.73
N PHE A 200 12.45 0.06 9.59
CA PHE A 200 13.65 -0.59 10.10
C PHE A 200 13.35 -1.36 11.38
N GLU A 201 13.97 -2.53 11.53
CA GLU A 201 13.89 -3.32 12.74
C GLU A 201 15.30 -3.52 13.33
N PRO A 202 15.60 -2.95 14.52
CA PRO A 202 16.92 -3.02 15.12
C PRO A 202 17.23 -4.39 15.72
N THR A 203 16.23 -5.13 16.23
CA THR A 203 16.45 -6.43 16.88
C THR A 203 16.87 -7.49 15.86
N ARG A 204 16.25 -7.48 14.68
CA ARG A 204 16.67 -8.27 13.54
C ARG A 204 17.10 -7.33 12.43
N VAL A 205 18.33 -6.84 12.56
CA VAL A 205 18.88 -5.76 11.73
C VAL A 205 18.52 -5.93 10.24
N GLY A 206 17.57 -5.11 9.80
CA GLY A 206 16.98 -5.20 8.48
C GLY A 206 15.82 -4.23 8.36
N PHE A 207 15.21 -4.21 7.19
CA PHE A 207 14.16 -3.26 6.90
C PHE A 207 13.18 -3.77 5.86
N LEU A 208 11.96 -3.26 5.97
CA LEU A 208 10.94 -3.36 4.94
C LEU A 208 10.92 -2.12 4.07
N PHE A 209 10.63 -2.34 2.80
CA PHE A 209 10.48 -1.29 1.81
C PHE A 209 9.39 -1.68 0.80
N TRP A 210 8.76 -0.68 0.19
CA TRP A 210 7.76 -0.86 -0.85
C TRP A 210 8.41 -1.12 -2.20
N THR A 211 7.98 -2.17 -2.91
CA THR A 211 8.48 -2.51 -4.25
C THR A 211 7.70 -1.84 -5.39
N GLY A 212 6.64 -1.11 -5.08
CA GLY A 212 5.63 -0.65 -6.04
C GLY A 212 4.35 -1.48 -6.02
N SER A 213 4.40 -2.72 -5.50
CA SER A 213 3.22 -3.60 -5.40
C SER A 213 3.13 -4.41 -4.10
N GLN A 214 4.24 -4.58 -3.39
CA GLN A 214 4.29 -5.33 -2.14
C GLN A 214 5.42 -4.85 -1.24
N TYR A 215 5.35 -5.20 0.04
CA TYR A 215 6.46 -5.01 0.95
C TYR A 215 7.45 -6.16 0.81
N ALA A 216 8.73 -5.80 0.76
CA ALA A 216 9.85 -6.74 0.72
C ALA A 216 10.77 -6.51 1.92
N TRP A 217 11.35 -7.59 2.44
CA TRP A 217 12.32 -7.54 3.53
C TRP A 217 13.74 -7.61 2.97
N ARG A 218 14.64 -6.83 3.55
CA ARG A 218 16.08 -7.00 3.35
C ARG A 218 16.82 -6.93 4.66
N ALA A 219 17.69 -7.91 4.89
CA ALA A 219 18.68 -7.82 5.96
C ALA A 219 19.60 -6.63 5.68
N ALA A 220 19.86 -5.80 6.68
CA ALA A 220 20.87 -4.77 6.51
C ALA A 220 22.23 -5.49 6.44
N PRO A 221 23.16 -5.07 5.56
CA PRO A 221 24.55 -5.45 5.75
C PRO A 221 24.96 -5.05 7.17
N HIS A 222 25.85 -5.82 7.81
CA HIS A 222 26.44 -5.45 9.09
C HIS A 222 27.02 -4.02 8.95
N MET A 223 26.26 -3.02 9.36
CA MET A 223 26.77 -1.67 9.53
C MET A 223 27.70 -1.79 10.74
N PRO A 224 29.02 -1.54 10.62
CA PRO A 224 29.83 -1.39 11.80
C PRO A 224 29.16 -0.30 12.64
N VAL A 225 28.89 -0.63 13.90
CA VAL A 225 28.47 0.37 14.88
C VAL A 225 29.53 1.46 14.82
N GLU A 226 29.14 2.67 14.43
CA GLU A 226 30.03 3.82 14.50
C GLU A 226 30.29 4.03 16.00
N THR A 227 31.37 3.42 16.48
CA THR A 227 31.84 3.57 17.85
C THR A 227 32.14 5.04 18.03
N ALA A 228 31.34 5.68 18.88
CA ALA A 228 31.62 7.01 19.40
C ALA A 228 32.93 6.97 20.21
N GLU A 229 34.07 7.02 19.54
CA GLU A 229 35.36 7.16 20.20
C GLU A 229 36.41 7.76 19.25
N SER A 230 36.52 9.08 19.26
CA SER A 230 37.83 9.77 19.31
C SER A 230 37.61 11.28 19.45
N ILE A 231 37.22 11.74 20.62
CA ILE A 231 37.57 13.10 21.04
C ILE A 231 39.00 12.97 21.62
N PRO A 232 40.04 13.54 20.99
CA PRO A 232 41.36 13.55 21.60
C PRO A 232 41.34 14.42 22.86
N PRO A 233 42.00 14.01 23.95
CA PRO A 233 42.10 14.83 25.16
C PRO A 233 42.90 16.13 24.90
N PRO A 234 42.68 17.17 25.72
CA PRO A 234 43.23 18.52 25.53
C PRO A 234 44.77 18.58 25.56
#